data_AF-A0AAW2IZK6-F1
#
_entry.id   AF-A0AAW2IZK6-F1
#
_cell.length_a   1.000
_cell.length_b   1.000
_cell.length_c   1.000
_cell.angle_alpha   90.00
_cell.angle_beta   90.00
_cell.angle_gamma   90.00
#
_symmetry.space_group_name_H-M   'P 1'
#
loop_
_entity.id
_entity.type
_entity.pdbx_description
1 polymer ?
#
loop_
_entity_poly.entity_id
_entity_poly.type
_entity_poly.pdbx_seq_one_letter_code
_entity_poly.pdbx_strand_id
1 'polypeptide(L)'
;MLVVAIKFKDVFPRFADREPHYDICPSAEDWTKVEKVCSVLELFWIATQIISGSDYPTCNLFFNEVSRVKVLSDKKTLENDVFIWDIVARMKIKFDKYWGETNLLMSIAVVLVPMCNF
;
A
#
# COMPACT_ATOMS: atom_id res chain seq x y z
N MET A 1 6.98 6.74 -7.96
CA MET A 1 8.30 7.37 -7.72
C MET A 1 9.31 6.42 -7.07
N LEU A 2 9.04 5.85 -5.87
CA LEU A 2 10.03 5.02 -5.17
C LEU A 2 10.51 3.79 -5.96
N VAL A 3 9.60 3.07 -6.62
CA VAL A 3 9.94 1.93 -7.50
C VAL A 3 10.88 2.35 -8.64
N VAL A 4 10.75 3.57 -9.14
CA VAL A 4 11.65 4.11 -10.18
C VAL A 4 13.00 4.45 -9.56
N ALA A 5 13.03 5.08 -8.39
CA ALA A 5 14.27 5.40 -7.68
C ALA A 5 15.11 4.15 -7.37
N ILE A 6 14.48 3.03 -6.98
CA ILE A 6 15.16 1.74 -6.76
C ILE A 6 15.88 1.25 -8.04
N LYS A 7 15.27 1.42 -9.23
CA LYS A 7 15.90 1.03 -10.51
C LYS A 7 17.20 1.78 -10.80
N PHE A 8 17.37 2.96 -10.22
CA PHE A 8 18.55 3.80 -10.36
C PHE A 8 19.44 3.80 -9.12
N LYS A 9 19.26 2.86 -8.17
CA LYS A 9 20.01 2.85 -6.90
C LYS A 9 21.53 2.91 -7.09
N ASP A 10 22.06 2.25 -8.13
CA ASP A 10 23.49 2.21 -8.43
C ASP A 10 24.03 3.52 -9.05
N VAL A 11 23.15 4.44 -9.44
CA VAL A 11 23.50 5.75 -9.97
C VAL A 11 23.80 6.74 -8.84
N PHE A 12 23.19 6.57 -7.67
CA PHE A 12 23.35 7.50 -6.53
C PHE A 12 24.79 7.56 -6.01
N PRO A 13 25.53 6.44 -5.84
CA PRO A 13 26.94 6.49 -5.47
C PRO A 13 27.80 7.19 -6.52
N ARG A 14 27.54 6.92 -7.81
CA ARG A 14 28.27 7.56 -8.92
C ARG A 14 27.99 9.06 -9.02
N PHE A 15 26.82 9.49 -8.56
CA PHE A 15 26.46 10.89 -8.48
C PHE A 15 27.16 11.56 -7.30
N ALA A 16 27.26 10.89 -6.15
CA ALA A 16 28.03 11.35 -5.00
C ALA A 16 29.51 11.60 -5.32
N ASP A 17 30.12 10.73 -6.14
CA ASP A 17 31.51 10.91 -6.58
C ASP A 17 31.71 12.16 -7.45
N ARG A 18 30.65 12.64 -8.12
CA ARG A 18 30.72 13.75 -9.08
C ARG A 18 30.28 15.08 -8.49
N GLU A 19 29.36 15.06 -7.53
CA GLU A 19 28.74 16.24 -6.98
C GLU A 19 29.21 16.46 -5.53
N PRO A 20 30.15 17.38 -5.29
CA PRO A 20 30.75 17.58 -3.96
C PRO A 20 29.79 18.15 -2.91
N HIS A 21 28.57 18.53 -3.32
CA HIS A 21 27.50 18.98 -2.43
C HIS A 21 26.41 17.91 -2.19
N TYR A 22 26.61 16.68 -2.69
CA TYR A 22 25.70 15.58 -2.47
C TYR A 22 26.02 14.83 -1.17
N ASP A 23 25.65 15.42 -0.05
CA ASP A 23 26.02 14.92 1.29
C ASP A 23 25.18 13.72 1.77
N ILE A 24 24.05 13.43 1.12
CA ILE A 24 23.06 12.44 1.58
C ILE A 24 22.88 11.34 0.52
N CYS A 25 23.88 10.47 0.40
CA CYS A 25 23.79 9.26 -0.39
C CYS A 25 23.08 8.14 0.41
N PRO A 26 21.97 7.57 -0.07
CA PRO A 26 21.31 6.46 0.61
C PRO A 26 22.23 5.25 0.73
N SER A 27 22.27 4.64 1.92
CA SER A 27 23.04 3.44 2.18
C SER A 27 22.33 2.18 1.64
N ALA A 28 23.05 1.05 1.58
CA ALA A 28 22.44 -0.23 1.23
C ALA A 28 21.29 -0.62 2.18
N GLU A 29 21.38 -0.23 3.46
CA GLU A 29 20.32 -0.44 4.44
C GLU A 29 19.08 0.42 4.14
N ASP A 30 19.29 1.67 3.71
CA ASP A 30 18.19 2.55 3.32
C ASP A 30 17.45 2.04 2.09
N TRP A 31 18.18 1.52 1.10
CA TRP A 31 17.57 0.85 -0.06
C TRP A 31 16.75 -0.37 0.34
N THR A 32 17.26 -1.16 1.30
CA THR A 32 16.52 -2.30 1.86
C THR A 32 15.22 -1.85 2.54
N LYS A 33 15.25 -0.75 3.30
CA LYS A 33 14.06 -0.15 3.91
C LYS A 33 13.08 0.32 2.83
N VAL A 34 13.57 1.03 1.80
CA VAL A 34 12.74 1.54 0.69
C VAL A 34 12.08 0.41 -0.10
N GLU A 35 12.77 -0.70 -0.35
CA GLU A 35 12.20 -1.89 -1.00
C GLU A 35 11.06 -2.49 -0.16
N LYS A 36 11.25 -2.61 1.16
CA LYS A 36 10.20 -3.09 2.07
C LYS A 36 9.00 -2.13 2.11
N VAL A 37 9.24 -0.81 2.15
CA VAL A 37 8.17 0.20 2.06
C VAL A 37 7.39 0.10 0.75
N CYS A 38 8.09 -0.09 -0.38
CA CYS A 38 7.44 -0.29 -1.68
C CYS A 38 6.53 -1.52 -1.68
N SER A 39 6.97 -2.63 -1.08
CA SER A 39 6.17 -3.85 -0.96
C SER A 39 4.89 -3.63 -0.14
N VAL A 40 4.94 -2.80 0.91
CA VAL A 40 3.74 -2.43 1.67
C VAL A 40 2.82 -1.54 0.84
N LEU A 41 3.38 -0.49 0.23
CA LEU A 41 2.64 0.46 -0.59
C LEU A 41 1.94 -0.19 -1.79
N GLU A 42 2.54 -1.22 -2.39
CA GLU A 42 1.96 -1.96 -3.49
C GLU A 42 0.62 -2.60 -3.13
N LEU A 43 0.49 -3.16 -1.92
CA LEU A 43 -0.77 -3.73 -1.42
C LEU A 43 -1.88 -2.68 -1.34
N PHE A 44 -1.55 -1.50 -0.82
CA PHE A 44 -2.49 -0.39 -0.72
C PHE A 44 -2.78 0.25 -2.08
N TRP A 45 -1.81 0.27 -2.99
CA TRP A 45 -2.01 0.75 -4.36
C TRP A 45 -2.99 -0.12 -5.11
N ILE A 46 -2.87 -1.45 -5.04
CA ILE A 46 -3.83 -2.39 -5.64
C ILE A 46 -5.23 -2.14 -5.07
N ALA A 47 -5.35 -2.01 -3.75
CA ALA A 47 -6.60 -1.66 -3.09
C ALA A 47 -7.21 -0.39 -3.69
N THR A 48 -6.40 0.68 -3.78
CA THR A 48 -6.83 2.00 -4.25
C THR A 48 -7.21 1.98 -5.73
N GLN A 49 -6.52 1.22 -6.57
CA GLN A 49 -6.85 1.10 -8.00
C GLN A 49 -8.20 0.42 -8.21
N ILE A 50 -8.50 -0.61 -7.43
CA ILE A 50 -9.79 -1.31 -7.50
C ILE A 50 -10.92 -0.39 -7.03
N ILE A 51 -10.66 0.40 -5.99
CA ILE A 51 -11.60 1.38 -5.43
C ILE A 51 -11.82 2.57 -6.36
N SER A 52 -10.75 3.07 -6.98
CA SER A 52 -10.77 4.23 -7.88
C SER A 52 -11.25 3.90 -9.29
N GLY A 53 -11.43 2.61 -9.61
CA GLY A 53 -12.01 2.16 -10.86
C GLY A 53 -13.50 2.48 -10.90
N SER A 54 -13.89 3.44 -11.73
CA SER A 54 -15.30 3.82 -11.94
C SER A 54 -16.08 2.85 -12.83
N ASP A 55 -15.38 1.95 -13.54
CA ASP A 55 -15.93 1.20 -14.68
C ASP A 55 -16.36 -0.23 -14.32
N TYR A 56 -16.32 -0.63 -13.04
CA TYR A 56 -16.65 -1.99 -12.64
C TYR A 56 -18.09 -2.11 -12.12
N PRO A 57 -18.97 -2.85 -12.81
CA PRO A 57 -20.29 -3.16 -12.30
C PRO A 57 -20.20 -4.39 -11.40
N THR A 58 -19.84 -4.25 -10.11
CA THR A 58 -20.37 -5.08 -9.01
C THR A 58 -19.62 -4.83 -7.70
N CYS A 59 -20.36 -4.43 -6.66
CA CYS A 59 -19.90 -4.36 -5.28
C CYS A 59 -19.26 -5.67 -4.74
N ASN A 60 -19.48 -6.82 -5.39
CA ASN A 60 -18.87 -8.11 -5.03
C ASN A 60 -17.34 -8.14 -5.13
N LEU A 61 -16.74 -7.47 -6.14
CA LEU A 61 -15.27 -7.40 -6.26
C LEU A 61 -14.69 -6.46 -5.20
N PHE A 62 -15.40 -5.39 -4.88
CA PHE A 62 -14.98 -4.39 -3.92
C PHE A 62 -14.79 -4.99 -2.52
N PHE A 63 -15.76 -5.75 -2.03
CA PHE A 63 -15.69 -6.35 -0.68
C PHE A 63 -14.62 -7.43 -0.57
N ASN A 64 -14.49 -8.30 -1.57
CA ASN A 64 -13.46 -9.34 -1.58
C ASN A 64 -12.04 -8.75 -1.65
N GLU A 65 -11.85 -7.64 -2.37
CA GLU A 65 -10.53 -7.02 -2.49
C GLU A 65 -10.18 -6.17 -1.27
N VAL A 66 -11.15 -5.47 -0.67
CA VAL A 66 -10.95 -4.79 0.62
C VAL A 66 -10.66 -5.79 1.73
N SER A 67 -11.37 -6.92 1.78
CA SER A 67 -11.09 -7.98 2.75
C SER A 67 -9.74 -8.65 2.48
N ARG A 68 -9.34 -8.84 1.22
CA ARG A 68 -8.00 -9.33 0.84
C ARG A 68 -6.90 -8.38 1.30
N VAL A 69 -7.07 -7.07 1.13
CA VAL A 69 -6.12 -6.05 1.60
C VAL A 69 -6.03 -6.06 3.12
N LYS A 70 -7.16 -6.21 3.82
CA LYS A 70 -7.20 -6.35 5.28
C LYS A 70 -6.45 -7.60 5.74
N VAL A 71 -6.71 -8.76 5.13
CA VAL A 71 -6.03 -10.03 5.43
C VAL A 71 -4.54 -9.98 5.09
N LEU A 72 -4.15 -9.37 3.97
CA LEU A 72 -2.75 -9.21 3.59
C LEU A 72 -2.03 -8.23 4.52
N SER A 73 -2.68 -7.15 4.94
CA SER A 73 -2.15 -6.22 5.94
C SER A 73 -1.95 -6.94 7.28
N ASP A 74 -2.92 -7.73 7.73
CA ASP A 74 -2.84 -8.50 8.97
C ASP A 74 -1.77 -9.61 8.89
N LYS A 75 -1.59 -10.24 7.73
CA LYS A 75 -0.53 -11.25 7.50
C LYS A 75 0.87 -10.64 7.47
N LYS A 76 1.04 -9.44 6.90
CA LYS A 76 2.33 -8.72 6.92
C LYS A 76 2.68 -8.16 8.30
N THR A 77 1.67 -7.98 9.16
CA THR A 77 1.85 -7.62 10.57
C THR A 77 2.53 -8.75 11.37
N LEU A 78 2.49 -9.99 10.86
CA LEU A 78 3.11 -11.18 11.47
C LEU A 78 4.60 -11.36 11.10
N GLU A 79 5.09 -10.67 10.05
CA GLU A 79 6.52 -10.59 9.77
C GLU A 79 7.14 -9.58 10.75
N ASN A 80 7.93 -10.08 11.71
CA ASN A 80 8.51 -9.40 12.88
C ASN A 80 9.47 -8.21 12.59
N ASP A 81 9.30 -7.48 11.49
CA ASP A 81 10.05 -6.26 11.20
C ASP A 81 9.33 -5.05 11.82
N VAL A 82 9.82 -4.61 12.98
CA VAL A 82 9.28 -3.49 13.77
C VAL A 82 9.11 -2.21 12.92
N PHE A 83 10.01 -1.97 11.96
CA PHE A 83 9.93 -0.81 11.07
C PHE A 83 8.73 -0.90 10.10
N ILE A 84 8.48 -2.09 9.56
CA ILE A 84 7.35 -2.33 8.66
C ILE A 84 6.04 -2.36 9.43
N TRP A 85 6.03 -2.94 10.62
CA TRP A 85 4.88 -2.93 11.49
C TRP A 85 4.40 -1.50 11.78
N ASP A 86 5.31 -0.59 12.12
CA ASP A 86 4.98 0.80 12.44
C ASP A 86 4.43 1.56 11.21
N ILE A 87 4.95 1.30 10.01
CA ILE A 87 4.42 1.86 8.76
C ILE A 87 3.03 1.30 8.44
N VAL A 88 2.87 -0.03 8.51
CA VAL A 88 1.60 -0.72 8.26
C VAL A 88 0.54 -0.27 9.27
N ALA A 89 0.89 -0.15 10.56
CA ALA A 89 -0.02 0.32 11.60
C ALA A 89 -0.52 1.74 11.32
N ARG A 90 0.37 2.68 10.96
CA ARG A 90 -0.03 4.05 10.58
C ARG A 90 -0.90 4.09 9.33
N MET A 91 -0.58 3.27 8.33
CA MET A 91 -1.38 3.17 7.10
C MET A 91 -2.76 2.55 7.38
N LYS A 92 -2.82 1.54 8.25
CA LYS A 92 -4.06 0.90 8.69
C LYS A 92 -4.94 1.88 9.46
N ILE A 93 -4.39 2.69 10.37
CA ILE A 93 -5.15 3.74 11.06
C ILE A 93 -5.78 4.73 10.06
N LYS A 94 -5.03 5.16 9.05
CA LYS A 94 -5.58 6.02 8.00
C LYS A 94 -6.64 5.30 7.18
N PHE A 95 -6.39 4.04 6.81
CA PHE A 95 -7.36 3.22 6.10
C PHE A 95 -8.66 3.09 6.90
N ASP A 96 -8.60 2.68 8.16
CA ASP A 96 -9.75 2.53 9.05
C ASP A 96 -10.45 3.87 9.30
N LYS A 97 -9.74 5.00 9.30
CA LYS A 97 -10.37 6.33 9.38
C LYS A 97 -11.24 6.64 8.15
N TYR A 98 -10.76 6.33 6.95
CA TYR A 98 -11.51 6.61 5.72
C TYR A 98 -12.59 5.55 5.43
N TRP A 99 -12.38 4.31 5.87
CA TRP A 99 -13.19 3.14 5.51
C TRP A 99 -14.04 2.57 6.66
N GLY A 100 -13.66 2.82 7.91
CA GLY A 100 -14.41 2.35 9.09
C GLY A 100 -15.79 2.99 9.20
N GLU A 101 -15.92 4.26 8.84
CA GLU A 101 -17.19 5.00 8.87
C GLU A 101 -18.01 4.82 7.57
N THR A 102 -17.36 4.65 6.41
CA THR A 102 -18.03 4.42 5.11
C THR A 102 -18.50 2.98 4.90
N ASN A 103 -18.18 2.07 5.84
CA ASN A 103 -18.66 0.69 5.85
C ASN A 103 -20.18 0.57 5.83
N LEU A 104 -20.95 1.51 6.41
CA LEU A 104 -22.41 1.39 6.43
C LEU A 104 -23.01 1.59 5.03
N LEU A 105 -22.58 2.62 4.31
CA LEU A 105 -22.98 2.89 2.92
C LEU A 105 -22.53 1.75 1.99
N MET A 106 -21.32 1.23 2.20
CA MET A 106 -20.83 0.08 1.44
C MET A 106 -21.60 -1.20 1.75
N SER A 107 -21.94 -1.45 3.01
CA SER A 107 -22.73 -2.62 3.44
C SER A 107 -24.15 -2.56 2.88
N ILE A 108 -24.76 -1.37 2.92
CA ILE A 108 -26.06 -1.11 2.32
C ILE A 108 -25.99 -1.31 0.79
N ALA A 109 -24.94 -0.82 0.12
CA ALA A 109 -24.75 -1.05 -1.31
C ALA A 109 -24.56 -2.53 -1.66
N VAL A 110 -23.81 -3.30 -0.86
CA VAL A 110 -23.66 -4.75 -1.05
C VAL A 110 -25.00 -5.48 -0.90
N VAL A 111 -25.83 -5.10 0.08
CA VAL A 111 -27.15 -5.72 0.32
C VAL A 111 -28.19 -5.28 -0.72
N LEU A 112 -28.15 -4.03 -1.18
CA LEU A 112 -29.14 -3.46 -2.11
C LEU A 112 -28.82 -3.73 -3.59
N VAL A 113 -27.59 -4.11 -3.94
CA VAL A 113 -27.25 -4.47 -5.33
C VAL A 113 -27.71 -5.91 -5.60
N PRO A 114 -28.72 -6.13 -6.47
CA PRO A 114 -29.39 -7.42 -6.66
C PRO A 114 -28.52 -8.51 -7.34
N MET A 115 -27.24 -8.23 -7.62
CA MET A 115 -26.27 -9.23 -8.11
C MET A 115 -25.45 -9.89 -6.99
N CYS A 116 -25.69 -9.54 -5.73
CA CYS A 116 -25.13 -10.19 -4.55
C CYS A 116 -26.07 -11.33 -4.07
N ASN A 117 -26.29 -12.34 -4.89
CA ASN A 117 -26.88 -13.59 -4.40
C ASN A 117 -25.80 -14.38 -3.67
N PHE A 118 -26.04 -14.66 -2.38
CA PHE A 118 -25.31 -15.62 -1.55
C PHE A 118 -25.54 -17.06 -2.02
#